data_AF-A0A392VNU0-F1
#
_entry.id   AF-A0A392VNU0-F1
#
_cell.length_a   1.000
_cell.length_b   1.000
_cell.length_c   1.000
_cell.angle_alpha   90.00
_cell.angle_beta   90.00
_cell.angle_gamma   90.00
#
_symmetry.space_group_name_H-M   'P 1'
#
loop_
_entity.id
_entity.type
_entity.pdbx_description
1 polymer ?
#
loop_
_entity_poly.entity_id
_entity_poly.type
_entity_poly.pdbx_seq_one_letter_code
_entity_poly.pdbx_strand_id
1 'polypeptide(L)' 'MGRALKVKKLTPKFIGPYQITERIWKVAYRIALPPVLSQIHDVFHVSQLRKYITDPSHVI' A
#
# COMPACT_ATOMS: atom_id res chain seq x y z
N MET A 1 -16.99 -33.73 0.83
CA MET A 1 -15.57 -33.33 0.77
C MET A 1 -15.47 -31.83 1.04
N GLY A 2 -15.24 -31.47 2.31
CA GLY A 2 -15.18 -30.08 2.76
C GLY A 2 -13.99 -29.37 2.12
N ARG A 3 -14.25 -28.26 1.43
CA ARG A 3 -13.19 -27.40 0.88
C ARG A 3 -12.56 -26.67 2.07
N ALA A 4 -11.41 -27.14 2.52
CA ALA A 4 -10.58 -26.41 3.46
C ALA A 4 -10.25 -25.05 2.84
N LEU A 5 -10.90 -23.98 3.33
CA LEU A 5 -10.46 -22.62 3.09
C LEU A 5 -9.10 -22.50 3.76
N LYS A 6 -8.05 -22.73 2.98
CA LYS A 6 -6.65 -22.55 3.38
C LYS A 6 -6.48 -21.08 3.71
N VAL A 7 -6.74 -20.72 4.98
CA VAL A 7 -6.43 -19.41 5.54
C VAL A 7 -4.92 -19.21 5.36
N LYS A 8 -4.55 -18.44 4.34
CA LYS A 8 -3.16 -18.04 4.09
C LYS A 8 -2.73 -17.18 5.28
N LYS A 9 -2.07 -17.82 6.25
CA LYS A 9 -1.68 -17.30 7.57
C LYS A 9 -0.69 -16.11 7.52
N LEU A 10 -0.41 -15.56 6.34
CA LEU A 10 0.56 -14.51 6.05
C LEU A 10 -0.01 -13.57 4.97
N THR A 11 -0.93 -12.69 5.36
CA THR A 11 -1.30 -11.56 4.51
C THR A 11 -0.19 -10.49 4.57
N PRO A 12 0.17 -9.86 3.45
CA PRO A 12 1.16 -8.79 3.45
C PRO A 12 0.65 -7.62 4.29
N LYS A 13 1.50 -7.13 5.21
CA LYS A 13 1.17 -6.00 6.10
C LYS A 13 1.05 -4.67 5.33
N PHE A 14 1.74 -4.55 4.20
CA PHE A 14 1.74 -3.37 3.34
C PHE A 14 1.38 -3.78 1.92
N ILE A 15 0.65 -2.91 1.22
CA ILE A 15 0.17 -3.17 -0.13
C ILE A 15 0.94 -2.25 -1.07
N GLY A 16 1.74 -2.84 -1.96
CA GLY A 16 2.38 -2.15 -3.10
C GLY A 16 3.32 -0.99 -2.77
N PRO A 17 4.24 -0.65 -3.69
CA PRO A 17 4.80 0.68 -3.75
C PRO A 17 3.79 1.62 -4.41
N TYR A 18 3.53 2.77 -3.78
CA TYR A 18 2.76 3.85 -4.39
C TYR A 18 3.61 5.10 -4.46
N GLN A 19 3.48 5.84 -5.56
CA GLN A 19 4.14 7.12 -5.72
C GLN A 19 3.45 8.18 -4.85
N ILE A 20 4.25 8.96 -4.12
CA ILE A 20 3.73 10.14 -3.42
C ILE A 20 3.56 11.25 -4.46
N THR A 21 2.32 11.71 -4.64
CA THR A 21 1.98 12.79 -5.58
C THR A 21 2.21 14.15 -4.95
N GLU A 22 1.86 14.31 -3.67
CA GLU A 22 1.94 15.61 -2.99
C GLU A 22 2.12 15.45 -1.48
N ARG A 23 2.78 16.42 -0.85
CA ARG A 23 2.79 16.56 0.61
C ARG A 23 1.81 17.66 1.00
N ILE A 24 0.65 17.28 1.52
CA ILE A 24 -0.43 18.23 1.84
C ILE A 24 -0.15 18.92 3.19
N TRP A 25 0.36 18.17 4.18
CA TRP A 25 0.63 18.70 5.52
C TRP A 25 1.97 18.20 6.06
N LYS A 26 2.36 18.67 7.25
CA LYS A 26 3.55 18.18 7.97
C LYS A 26 3.55 16.65 8.09
N VAL A 27 2.38 16.04 8.27
CA VAL A 27 2.21 14.61 8.56
C VAL A 27 1.29 13.86 7.58
N ALA A 28 0.77 14.52 6.54
CA ALA A 28 -0.16 13.92 5.58
C ALA A 28 0.37 14.02 4.15
N TYR A 29 0.33 12.90 3.43
CA TYR A 29 0.82 12.76 2.07
C TYR A 29 -0.25 12.16 1.17
N ARG A 30 -0.37 12.69 -0.05
CA ARG A 30 -1.21 12.15 -1.11
C ARG A 30 -0.43 11.13 -1.93
N ILE A 31 -1.01 9.96 -2.18
CA ILE A 31 -0.38 8.90 -2.98
C ILE A 31 -1.21 8.56 -4.22
N ALA A 32 -0.54 8.16 -5.30
CA ALA A 32 -1.19 7.68 -6.50
C ALA A 32 -1.75 6.28 -6.27
N LEU A 33 -3.03 6.20 -5.90
CA LEU A 33 -3.74 4.95 -5.74
C LEU A 33 -4.17 4.38 -7.11
N PRO A 34 -4.11 3.05 -7.31
CA PRO A 34 -4.60 2.41 -8.50
C PRO A 34 -6.14 2.51 -8.56
N PRO A 35 -6.75 2.46 -9.75
CA PRO A 35 -8.20 2.61 -9.92
C PRO A 35 -9.04 1.62 -9.09
N VAL A 36 -8.50 0.44 -8.82
CA VAL A 36 -9.12 -0.59 -7.95
C VAL A 36 -9.31 -0.13 -6.51
N LEU A 37 -8.51 0.85 -6.05
CA LEU A 37 -8.58 1.46 -4.72
C LEU A 37 -9.15 2.88 -4.75
N SER A 38 -9.79 3.30 -5.85
CA SER A 38 -10.35 4.66 -6.01
C SER A 38 -11.39 5.07 -4.94
N GLN A 39 -12.00 4.09 -4.27
CA GLN A 39 -12.93 4.34 -3.17
C GLN A 39 -12.23 4.71 -1.84
N ILE A 40 -10.90 4.55 -1.76
CA ILE A 40 -10.10 4.88 -0.59
C ILE A 40 -9.54 6.30 -0.78
N HIS A 41 -9.55 7.08 0.30
CA HIS A 41 -8.87 8.38 0.29
C HIS A 41 -7.38 8.21 -0.03
N ASP A 42 -6.89 9.02 -0.95
CA ASP A 42 -5.51 9.03 -1.41
C ASP A 42 -4.56 9.75 -0.44
N VAL A 43 -5.09 10.35 0.63
CA VAL A 43 -4.32 11.06 1.67
C VAL A 43 -4.13 10.17 2.89
N PHE A 44 -2.86 9.89 3.22
CA PHE A 44 -2.47 9.04 4.33
C PHE A 44 -1.58 9.78 5.33
N HIS A 45 -1.69 9.39 6.60
CA HIS A 45 -0.78 9.87 7.63
C HIS A 45 0.60 9.20 7.51
N VAL A 46 1.67 9.91 7.85
CA VAL A 46 3.06 9.42 7.72
C VAL A 46 3.31 8.09 8.47
N SER A 47 2.57 7.81 9.54
CA SER A 47 2.68 6.55 10.30
C SER A 47 2.12 5.33 9.55
N GLN A 48 1.28 5.54 8.54
CA GLN A 48 0.71 4.47 7.70
C GLN A 48 1.58 4.19 6.47
N LEU A 49 2.51 5.09 6.15
CA LEU A 49 3.41 4.97 5.02
C LEU A 49 4.76 4.40 5.47
N ARG A 50 5.38 3.62 4.61
CA ARG A 50 6.75 3.14 4.78
C ARG A 50 7.53 3.46 3.53
N LYS A 51 8.73 4.04 3.69
CA LYS A 51 9.63 4.27 2.56
C LYS A 51 9.92 2.94 1.89
N TYR A 52 9.61 2.87 0.60
CA TYR A 52 9.95 1.73 -0.21
C TYR A 52 11.48 1.68 -0.41
N ILE A 53 12.09 0.54 -0.08
CA ILE A 53 13.51 0.28 -0.31
C ILE A 53 13.56 -0.60 -1.54
N THR A 54 14.08 -0.06 -2.64
CA THR A 54 14.20 -0.79 -3.90
C THR A 54 15.14 -1.97 -3.70
N ASP A 55 14.58 -3.17 -3.69
CA ASP A 55 15.38 -4.38 -3.87
C ASP A 55 15.66 -4.52 -5.37
N PRO A 56 16.90 -4.80 -5.80
CA PRO A 56 17.23 -4.97 -7.21
C PRO A 56 16.43 -6.11 -7.88
N SER A 57 15.80 -7.00 -7.12
CA SER A 57 14.94 -8.09 -7.62
C SER A 57 13.46 -7.69 -7.74
N HIS A 58 13.07 -6.49 -7.30
CA HIS A 58 11.67 -6.06 -7.29
C HIS A 58 11.35 -5.25 -8.54
N VAL A 59 10.67 -5.89 -9.48
CA VAL A 59 10.11 -5.27 -10.68
C VAL A 59 8.75 -4.65 -10.32
N ILE A 60 8.59 -3.34 -10.56
CA ILE A 60 7.35 -2.56 -10.35
C ILE A 60 6.42 -2.74 -11.55
#